data_AF-A0AB39TDJ7-F1
#
_entry.id   AF-A0AB39TDJ7-F1
#
_cell.length_a   1.000
_cell.length_b   1.000
_cell.length_c   1.000
_cell.angle_alpha   90.00
_cell.angle_beta   90.00
_cell.angle_gamma   90.00
#
_symmetry.space_group_name_H-M   'P 1'
#
loop_
_entity.id
_entity.type
_entity.pdbx_description
1 polymer ?
#
loop_
_entity_poly.entity_id
_entity_poly.type
_entity_poly.pdbx_seq_one_letter_code
_entity_poly.pdbx_strand_id
1 'polypeptide(L)'
;MADLLQHRLDEAHTCYANGAHVDAIVMLGSLLEGVLVHVVHERDASLLGRTSPDRVSLDSLIKTCHDAGWIGADVERFCHELRKYRNFVHPRAEIREAHAPDRDTLDMCWPVVNAVLNDLADSQPKAA
;
A
#
# COMPACT_ATOMS: atom_id res chain seq x y z
N MET A 1 -4.24 9.49 -13.23
CA MET A 1 -3.88 8.71 -12.01
C MET A 1 -3.90 7.21 -12.32
N ALA A 2 -5.00 6.66 -12.86
CA ALA A 2 -5.10 5.24 -13.21
C ALA A 2 -3.89 4.70 -13.99
N ASP A 3 -3.45 5.37 -15.07
CA ASP A 3 -2.29 4.93 -15.86
C ASP A 3 -0.99 4.86 -15.05
N LEU A 4 -0.79 5.79 -14.11
CA LEU A 4 0.40 5.80 -13.25
C LEU A 4 0.35 4.67 -12.21
N LEU A 5 -0.83 4.38 -11.66
CA LEU A 5 -1.02 3.25 -10.76
C LEU A 5 -0.85 1.92 -11.50
N GLN A 6 -1.35 1.82 -12.73
CA GLN A 6 -1.15 0.66 -13.59
C GLN A 6 0.34 0.44 -13.88
N HIS A 7 1.07 1.51 -14.22
CA HIS A 7 2.52 1.43 -14.41
C HIS A 7 3.25 0.89 -13.18
N ARG A 8 2.86 1.31 -11.97
CA ARG A 8 3.44 0.78 -10.71
C ARG A 8 3.14 -0.70 -10.51
N LEU A 9 1.93 -1.13 -10.88
CA LEU A 9 1.54 -2.53 -10.84
C LEU A 9 2.34 -3.37 -11.85
N ASP A 10 2.56 -2.85 -13.05
CA ASP A 10 3.37 -3.51 -14.09
C ASP A 10 4.85 -3.65 -13.66
N GLU A 11 5.40 -2.63 -12.98
CA GLU A 11 6.72 -2.70 -12.34
C GLU A 11 6.76 -3.79 -11.26
N ALA A 12 5.74 -3.86 -10.38
CA ALA A 12 5.65 -4.91 -9.36
C ALA A 12 5.62 -6.32 -9.98
N HIS A 13 4.86 -6.51 -11.07
CA HIS A 13 4.82 -7.77 -11.82
C HIS A 13 6.17 -8.12 -12.45
N THR A 14 6.88 -7.14 -13.00
CA THR A 14 8.21 -7.35 -13.58
C THR A 14 9.21 -7.82 -12.51
N CYS A 15 9.21 -7.18 -11.34
CA CYS A 15 10.04 -7.58 -10.21
C CYS A 15 9.69 -9.00 -9.72
N TYR A 16 8.39 -9.29 -9.59
CA TYR A 16 7.89 -10.61 -9.22
C TYR A 16 8.38 -11.71 -10.18
N ALA A 17 8.26 -11.49 -11.49
CA ALA A 17 8.63 -12.46 -12.52
C ALA A 17 10.14 -12.77 -12.56
N ASN A 18 10.97 -11.83 -12.12
CA ASN A 18 12.44 -11.94 -12.16
C ASN A 18 13.07 -12.25 -10.79
N GLY A 19 12.27 -12.50 -9.75
CA GLY A 19 12.78 -12.83 -8.41
C GLY A 19 13.34 -11.63 -7.62
N ALA A 20 13.01 -10.40 -8.04
CA ALA A 20 13.37 -9.19 -7.30
C ALA A 20 12.35 -8.93 -6.19
N HIS A 21 12.35 -9.78 -5.15
CA HIS A 21 11.29 -9.83 -4.14
C HIS A 21 11.15 -8.54 -3.32
N VAL A 22 12.28 -8.00 -2.83
CA VAL A 22 12.29 -6.72 -2.09
C VAL A 22 11.74 -5.59 -2.95
N ASP A 23 12.16 -5.51 -4.22
CA ASP A 23 11.70 -4.46 -5.14
C ASP A 23 10.20 -4.61 -5.46
N ALA A 24 9.72 -5.83 -5.65
CA ALA A 24 8.29 -6.08 -5.85
C ALA A 24 7.47 -5.58 -4.65
N ILE A 25 7.91 -5.87 -3.42
CA ILE A 25 7.23 -5.39 -2.19
C ILE A 25 7.30 -3.86 -2.09
N VAL A 26 8.42 -3.23 -2.49
CA VAL A 26 8.52 -1.77 -2.56
C VAL A 26 7.51 -1.19 -3.54
N MET A 27 7.36 -1.79 -4.73
CA MET A 27 6.36 -1.36 -5.71
C MET A 27 4.94 -1.53 -5.20
N LEU A 28 4.61 -2.65 -4.53
CA LEU A 28 3.30 -2.84 -3.89
C LEU A 28 3.02 -1.78 -2.82
N GLY A 29 4.03 -1.43 -2.00
CA GLY A 29 3.88 -0.36 -1.01
C GLY A 29 3.74 1.03 -1.64
N SER A 30 4.41 1.31 -2.76
CA SER A 30 4.23 2.54 -3.52
C SER A 30 2.87 2.62 -4.20
N LEU A 31 2.37 1.50 -4.73
CA LEU A 31 1.04 1.38 -5.31
C LEU A 31 -0.02 1.68 -4.26
N LEU A 32 0.11 1.07 -3.07
CA LEU A 32 -0.80 1.30 -1.94
C LEU A 32 -0.82 2.78 -1.52
N GLU A 33 0.35 3.42 -1.40
CA GLU A 33 0.45 4.85 -1.07
C GLU A 33 -0.27 5.72 -2.11
N GLY A 34 -0.04 5.47 -3.41
CA GLY A 34 -0.70 6.18 -4.50
C GLY A 34 -2.22 5.98 -4.55
N VAL A 35 -2.69 4.75 -4.30
CA VAL A 35 -4.12 4.43 -4.22
C VAL A 35 -4.77 5.19 -3.06
N LEU A 36 -4.21 5.07 -1.85
CA LEU A 36 -4.83 5.64 -0.65
C LEU A 36 -4.82 7.16 -0.69
N VAL A 37 -3.73 7.81 -1.11
CA VAL A 37 -3.69 9.28 -1.20
C VAL A 37 -4.69 9.79 -2.23
N HIS A 38 -4.83 9.12 -3.37
CA HIS A 38 -5.81 9.49 -4.38
C HIS A 38 -7.23 9.34 -3.85
N VAL A 39 -7.55 8.23 -3.18
CA VAL A 39 -8.88 8.00 -2.61
C VAL A 39 -9.22 9.01 -1.52
N VAL A 40 -8.30 9.31 -0.60
CA VAL A 40 -8.52 10.35 0.42
C VAL A 40 -8.77 11.70 -0.25
N HIS A 41 -7.97 12.06 -1.25
CA HIS A 41 -8.13 13.33 -1.97
C HIS A 41 -9.48 13.44 -2.69
N GLU A 42 -9.94 12.37 -3.35
CA GLU A 42 -11.20 12.37 -4.09
C GLU A 42 -12.44 12.28 -3.19
N ARG A 43 -12.38 11.51 -2.09
CA ARG A 43 -13.53 11.31 -1.20
C ARG A 43 -13.69 12.43 -0.18
N ASP A 44 -12.60 12.80 0.49
CA ASP A 44 -12.57 13.85 1.50
C ASP A 44 -11.14 14.33 1.78
N ALA A 45 -10.68 15.30 0.99
CA ALA A 45 -9.35 15.89 1.15
C ALA A 45 -9.14 16.56 2.52
N SER A 46 -10.21 16.89 3.26
CA SER A 46 -10.09 17.51 4.58
C SER A 46 -9.47 16.56 5.62
N LEU A 47 -9.55 15.25 5.39
CA LEU A 47 -8.94 14.23 6.25
C LEU A 47 -7.41 14.26 6.24
N LEU A 48 -6.77 14.88 5.24
CA LEU A 48 -5.32 15.13 5.23
C LEU A 48 -4.91 16.28 6.17
N GLY A 49 -5.89 17.04 6.68
CA GLY A 49 -5.67 18.20 7.54
C GLY A 49 -4.83 19.28 6.85
N ARG A 50 -3.66 19.59 7.42
CA ARG A 50 -2.71 20.58 6.87
C ARG A 50 -1.56 19.93 6.08
N THR A 51 -1.52 18.61 6.02
CA THR A 51 -0.43 17.88 5.38
C THR A 51 -0.65 17.85 3.87
N SER A 52 0.38 18.21 3.09
CA SER A 52 0.31 18.06 1.63
C SER A 52 0.15 16.58 1.25
N PRO A 53 -0.62 16.26 0.20
CA PRO A 53 -0.61 14.93 -0.42
C PRO A 53 0.79 14.38 -0.71
N ASP A 54 1.77 15.25 -0.98
CA ASP A 54 3.16 14.85 -1.26
C ASP A 54 3.98 14.50 0.00
N ARG A 55 3.44 14.78 1.19
CA ARG A 55 4.14 14.63 2.48
C ARG A 55 3.42 13.74 3.47
N VAL A 56 2.21 13.29 3.15
CA VAL A 56 1.47 12.37 4.00
C VAL A 56 2.13 11.00 3.96
N SER A 57 2.30 10.39 5.13
CA SER A 57 2.93 9.06 5.22
C SER A 57 1.92 7.96 4.90
N LEU A 58 2.40 6.83 4.37
CA LEU A 58 1.58 5.63 4.19
C LEU A 58 0.93 5.17 5.52
N ASP A 59 1.62 5.31 6.65
CA ASP A 59 1.04 5.01 7.98
C ASP A 59 -0.19 5.86 8.29
N SER A 60 -0.10 7.16 8.00
CA SER A 60 -1.21 8.09 8.19
C SER A 60 -2.37 7.79 7.24
N LEU A 61 -2.08 7.51 5.97
CA LEU A 61 -3.10 7.15 4.97
C LEU A 61 -3.87 5.89 5.35
N ILE A 62 -3.18 4.83 5.79
CA ILE A 62 -3.80 3.59 6.25
C ILE A 62 -4.78 3.87 7.39
N LYS A 63 -4.33 4.60 8.41
CA LYS A 63 -5.16 4.96 9.57
C LYS A 63 -6.34 5.83 9.17
N THR A 64 -6.12 6.86 8.35
CA THR A 64 -7.18 7.73 7.84
C THR A 64 -8.27 6.94 7.11
N CYS A 65 -7.90 6.02 6.22
CA CYS A 65 -8.87 5.19 5.52
C CYS A 65 -9.60 4.22 6.46
N HIS A 66 -8.92 3.68 7.47
CA HIS A 66 -9.55 2.82 8.47
C HIS A 66 -10.54 3.60 9.35
N ASP A 67 -10.12 4.75 9.88
CA ASP A 67 -10.93 5.64 10.72
C ASP A 67 -12.17 6.15 9.97
N ALA A 68 -12.05 6.35 8.66
CA ALA A 68 -13.16 6.72 7.78
C ALA A 68 -14.09 5.53 7.41
N GLY A 69 -13.76 4.32 7.86
CA GLY A 69 -14.52 3.10 7.58
C GLY A 69 -14.40 2.61 6.14
N TRP A 70 -13.36 3.01 5.42
CA TRP A 70 -13.14 2.61 4.02
C TRP A 70 -12.35 1.32 3.87
N ILE A 71 -11.60 0.93 4.89
CA ILE A 71 -10.90 -0.36 4.99
C ILE A 71 -11.12 -1.02 6.35
N GLY A 72 -11.21 -2.34 6.36
CA GLY A 72 -11.38 -3.16 7.55
C GLY A 72 -10.17 -3.16 8.48
N ALA A 73 -10.39 -3.58 9.74
CA ALA A 73 -9.33 -3.64 10.75
C ALA A 73 -8.28 -4.73 10.48
N ASP A 74 -8.65 -5.78 9.75
CA ASP A 74 -7.72 -6.78 9.23
C ASP A 74 -6.86 -6.19 8.11
N VAL A 75 -7.49 -5.50 7.15
CA VAL A 75 -6.80 -4.82 6.05
C VAL A 75 -5.82 -3.76 6.58
N GLU A 76 -6.21 -2.95 7.57
CA GLU A 76 -5.33 -1.99 8.24
C GLU A 76 -4.05 -2.67 8.79
N ARG A 77 -4.22 -3.78 9.54
CA ARG A 77 -3.10 -4.51 10.15
C ARG A 77 -2.16 -5.07 9.09
N PHE A 78 -2.70 -5.72 8.06
CA PHE A 78 -1.88 -6.28 6.98
C PHE A 78 -1.20 -5.19 6.13
N CYS A 79 -1.83 -4.03 5.95
CA CYS A 79 -1.17 -2.87 5.33
C CYS A 79 0.04 -2.41 6.14
N HIS A 80 -0.08 -2.38 7.47
CA HIS A 80 1.04 -2.04 8.33
C HIS A 80 2.18 -3.06 8.25
N GLU A 81 1.87 -4.36 8.10
CA GLU A 81 2.89 -5.40 7.86
C GLU A 81 3.56 -5.25 6.48
N LEU A 82 2.79 -5.06 5.39
CA LEU A 82 3.34 -4.79 4.06
C LEU A 82 4.27 -3.57 4.11
N ARG A 83 3.87 -2.49 4.79
CA ARG A 83 4.71 -1.30 4.99
C ARG A 83 6.01 -1.62 5.71
N LYS A 84 6.02 -2.54 6.68
CA LYS A 84 7.27 -2.98 7.34
C LYS A 84 8.16 -3.73 6.35
N TYR A 85 7.60 -4.64 5.55
CA TYR A 85 8.36 -5.39 4.55
C TYR A 85 8.91 -4.49 3.43
N ARG A 86 8.19 -3.43 3.02
CA ARG A 86 8.71 -2.40 2.11
C ARG A 86 10.03 -1.79 2.62
N ASN A 87 10.21 -1.67 3.93
CA ASN A 87 11.42 -1.08 4.50
C ASN A 87 12.66 -1.98 4.42
N PHE A 88 12.53 -3.22 3.92
CA PHE A 88 13.66 -4.08 3.59
C PHE A 88 14.47 -3.59 2.39
N VAL A 89 13.99 -2.58 1.66
CA VAL A 89 14.81 -1.78 0.73
C VAL A 89 16.06 -1.21 1.40
N HIS A 90 16.04 -1.04 2.74
CA HIS A 90 17.21 -0.70 3.51
C HIS A 90 17.91 -1.98 4.01
N PRO A 91 19.14 -2.30 3.58
CA PRO A 91 19.83 -3.54 3.97
C PRO A 91 20.01 -3.75 5.48
N ARG A 92 20.00 -2.66 6.26
CA ARG A 92 20.04 -2.74 7.73
C ARG A 92 18.80 -3.41 8.32
N ALA A 93 17.68 -3.44 7.61
CA ALA A 93 16.48 -4.15 8.02
C ALA A 93 16.71 -5.67 7.99
N GLU A 94 17.29 -6.20 6.92
CA GLU A 94 17.62 -7.63 6.82
C GLU A 94 18.55 -8.09 7.95
N ILE A 95 19.58 -7.29 8.25
CA ILE A 95 20.51 -7.58 9.35
C ILE A 95 19.77 -7.61 10.70
N ARG A 96 18.89 -6.64 10.94
CA ARG A 96 18.19 -6.50 12.23
C ARG A 96 17.17 -7.61 12.45
N GLU A 97 16.43 -7.97 11.41
CA GLU A 97 15.38 -9.00 11.48
C GLU A 97 15.92 -10.42 11.26
N ALA A 98 17.21 -10.56 10.87
CA ALA A 98 17.82 -11.82 10.45
C ALA A 98 16.97 -12.58 9.41
N HIS A 99 16.35 -11.82 8.51
CA HIS A 99 15.38 -12.28 7.51
C HIS A 99 15.63 -11.54 6.20
N ALA A 100 15.40 -12.22 5.08
CA ALA A 100 15.41 -11.60 3.75
C ALA A 100 14.07 -11.92 3.06
N PRO A 101 13.33 -10.92 2.56
CA PRO A 101 12.10 -11.15 1.84
C PRO A 101 12.35 -12.04 0.63
N ASP A 102 11.60 -13.12 0.57
CA ASP A 102 11.65 -14.12 -0.47
C ASP A 102 10.32 -14.18 -1.23
N ARG A 103 10.16 -15.21 -2.05
CA ARG A 103 8.93 -15.42 -2.81
C ARG A 103 7.73 -15.58 -1.90
N ASP A 104 7.84 -16.32 -0.81
CA ASP A 104 6.74 -16.54 0.12
C ASP A 104 6.34 -15.22 0.81
N THR A 105 7.32 -14.39 1.18
CA THR A 105 7.08 -13.05 1.73
C THR A 105 6.30 -12.17 0.75
N LEU A 106 6.68 -12.18 -0.53
CA LEU A 106 6.00 -11.43 -1.59
C LEU A 106 4.58 -11.97 -1.85
N ASP A 107 4.41 -13.29 -1.90
CA ASP A 107 3.12 -13.96 -2.10
C ASP A 107 2.15 -13.67 -0.94
N MET A 108 2.64 -13.41 0.27
CA MET A 108 1.84 -12.92 1.40
C MET A 108 1.49 -11.43 1.30
N CYS A 109 2.36 -10.59 0.70
CA CYS A 109 2.11 -9.15 0.56
C CYS A 109 1.09 -8.84 -0.55
N TRP A 110 1.06 -9.64 -1.62
CA TRP A 110 0.20 -9.37 -2.78
C TRP A 110 -1.30 -9.28 -2.44
N PRO A 111 -1.90 -10.23 -1.68
CA PRO A 111 -3.31 -10.18 -1.34
C PRO A 111 -3.71 -8.95 -0.52
N VAL A 112 -2.77 -8.33 0.21
CA VAL A 112 -3.03 -7.11 0.98
C VAL A 112 -3.46 -5.97 0.07
N VAL A 113 -2.80 -5.79 -1.08
CA VAL A 113 -3.19 -4.77 -2.07
C VAL A 113 -4.58 -5.07 -2.63
N ASN A 114 -4.86 -6.32 -2.96
CA ASN A 114 -6.19 -6.73 -3.45
C ASN A 114 -7.28 -6.46 -2.41
N ALA A 115 -7.02 -6.77 -1.13
CA ALA A 115 -7.97 -6.54 -0.05
C ALA A 115 -8.28 -5.05 0.12
N VAL A 116 -7.27 -4.19 0.06
CA VAL A 116 -7.47 -2.73 0.07
C VAL A 116 -8.33 -2.29 -1.10
N LEU A 117 -8.04 -2.73 -2.32
CA LEU A 117 -8.81 -2.35 -3.50
C LEU A 117 -10.27 -2.81 -3.42
N ASN A 118 -10.51 -4.00 -2.89
CA ASN A 118 -11.86 -4.53 -2.67
C ASN A 118 -12.63 -3.72 -1.63
N ASP A 119 -12.03 -3.48 -0.45
CA ASP A 119 -12.63 -2.67 0.61
C ASP A 119 -12.94 -1.25 0.13
N LEU A 120 -12.02 -0.65 -0.63
CA LEU A 120 -12.23 0.66 -1.24
C LEU A 120 -13.37 0.63 -2.26
N ALA A 121 -13.50 -0.42 -3.07
CA ALA A 121 -14.62 -0.57 -4.00
C ALA A 121 -15.95 -0.72 -3.27
N ASP A 122 -16.00 -1.52 -2.20
CA ASP A 122 -17.21 -1.78 -1.42
C ASP A 122 -17.65 -0.57 -0.57
N SER A 123 -16.69 0.25 -0.13
CA SER A 123 -16.94 1.48 0.64
C SER A 123 -17.18 2.72 -0.22
N GLN A 124 -17.33 2.57 -1.55
CA GLN A 124 -17.66 3.69 -2.43
C GLN A 124 -18.94 4.41 -1.96
N PRO A 125 -18.94 5.75 -1.87
CA PRO A 125 -20.18 6.49 -1.66
C PRO A 125 -21.16 6.14 -2.78
N LYS A 126 -22.37 5.69 -2.43
CA LYS A 126 -23.42 5.46 -3.43
C LYS A 126 -23.63 6.75 -4.23
N ALA A 127 -23.58 6.65 -5.55
CA ALA A 127 -23.93 7.77 -6.42
C ALA A 127 -25.34 8.26 -6.04
N ALA A 128 -25.43 9.55 -5.71
CA ALA A 128 -26.68 10.23 -5.39
C ALA A 128 -27.57 10.36 -6.63
#